data_AF-A0A3D0DVX0-F1
#
_entry.id   AF-A0A3D0DVX0-F1
#
_cell.length_a   1.000
_cell.length_b   1.000
_cell.length_c   1.000
_cell.angle_alpha   90.00
_cell.angle_beta   90.00
_cell.angle_gamma   90.00
#
_symmetry.space_group_name_H-M   'P 1'
#
loop_
_entity.id
_entity.type
_entity.pdbx_description
1 polymer ?
#
loop_
_entity_poly.entity_id
_entity_poly.type
_entity_poly.pdbx_seq_one_letter_code
_entity_poly.pdbx_strand_id
1 'polypeptide(L)' 'MTAHTLILPLSAQYRIEDVLAFHARDAEGLAEQVGAHGVRKAVLLDGVPVLFDVRLGAAAAACR' A
#
# COMPACT_ATOMS: atom_id res chain seq x y z
N MET A 1 10.41 0.32 -17.08
CA MET A 1 9.14 0.34 -16.31
C MET A 1 8.90 1.78 -15.89
N THR A 2 7.80 2.37 -16.35
CA THR A 2 7.41 3.74 -15.97
C THR A 2 6.74 3.67 -14.60
N ALA A 3 7.05 4.60 -13.69
CA ALA A 3 6.42 4.69 -12.38
C ALA A 3 5.59 5.96 -12.30
N HIS A 4 4.43 5.89 -11.65
CA HIS A 4 3.55 7.02 -11.44
C HIS A 4 3.46 7.30 -9.95
N THR A 5 3.69 8.54 -9.53
CA THR A 5 3.59 8.91 -8.12
C THR A 5 2.30 9.68 -7.87
N LEU A 6 1.53 9.25 -6.89
CA LEU A 6 0.32 9.91 -6.40
C LEU A 6 0.45 10.17 -4.90
N ILE A 7 -0.04 11.32 -4.45
CA ILE A 7 -0.17 11.65 -3.03
C ILE A 7 -1.66 11.69 -2.70
N LEU A 8 -2.09 10.83 -1.78
CA LEU A 8 -3.47 10.79 -1.32
C LEU A 8 -3.55 11.39 0.08
N PRO A 9 -4.37 12.42 0.33
CA PRO A 9 -4.56 12.93 1.68
C PRO A 9 -5.25 11.88 2.55
N LEU A 10 -4.78 11.75 3.80
CA LEU A 10 -5.39 10.92 4.81
C LEU A 10 -6.04 11.81 5.86
N SER A 11 -7.20 11.38 6.35
CA SER A 11 -7.83 12.06 7.47
C SER A 11 -7.00 11.89 8.75
N ALA A 12 -7.12 12.82 9.68
CA ALA A 12 -6.47 12.71 10.98
C ALA A 12 -6.94 11.48 11.79
N GLN A 13 -8.11 10.94 11.47
CA GLN A 13 -8.69 9.74 12.09
C GLN A 13 -8.31 8.44 11.34
N TYR A 14 -7.49 8.51 10.30
CA TYR A 14 -7.08 7.32 9.56
C TYR A 14 -6.16 6.44 10.43
N ARG A 15 -6.60 5.21 10.71
CA ARG A 15 -5.91 4.27 11.60
C ARG A 15 -4.93 3.41 10.81
N ILE A 16 -3.70 3.88 10.71
CA ILE A 16 -2.64 3.22 9.93
C ILE A 16 -2.38 1.82 10.46
N GLU A 17 -2.31 1.67 11.78
CA GLU A 17 -2.07 0.40 12.46
C GLU A 17 -3.13 -0.65 12.15
N ASP A 18 -4.41 -0.25 12.10
CA ASP A 18 -5.52 -1.16 11.79
C ASP A 18 -5.43 -1.67 10.35
N VAL A 19 -5.14 -0.78 9.40
CA VAL A 19 -5.02 -1.14 7.98
C VAL A 19 -3.82 -2.07 7.77
N LEU A 20 -2.67 -1.77 8.37
CA LEU A 20 -1.50 -2.63 8.28
C LEU A 20 -1.76 -4.00 8.91
N ALA A 21 -2.40 -4.05 10.08
CA ALA A 21 -2.77 -5.31 10.74
C ALA A 21 -3.74 -6.14 9.89
N PHE A 22 -4.70 -5.49 9.22
CA PHE A 22 -5.63 -6.16 8.31
C PHE A 22 -4.93 -6.81 7.12
N HIS A 23 -3.93 -6.15 6.53
CA HIS A 23 -3.15 -6.67 5.40
C HIS A 23 -2.12 -7.72 5.83
N ALA A 24 -1.58 -7.64 7.05
CA ALA A 24 -0.57 -8.57 7.56
C ALA A 24 -1.11 -9.96 7.95
N ARG A 25 -2.36 -10.29 7.58
CA ARG A 25 -2.98 -11.59 7.89
C ARG A 25 -2.45 -12.73 7.02
N ASP A 26 -1.89 -12.42 5.85
CA ASP A 26 -1.14 -13.38 5.04
C ASP A 26 0.30 -13.47 5.59
N ALA A 27 0.55 -14.48 6.42
CA ALA A 27 1.86 -14.71 7.03
C ALA A 27 2.95 -15.11 6.01
N GLU A 28 2.55 -15.66 4.86
CA GLU A 28 3.47 -16.07 3.80
C GLU A 28 3.81 -14.90 2.86
N GLY A 29 2.98 -13.86 2.86
CA GLY A 29 3.20 -12.63 2.09
C GLY A 29 3.25 -12.87 0.58
N LEU A 30 2.48 -13.84 0.08
CA LEU A 30 2.49 -14.24 -1.32
C LEU A 30 1.78 -13.21 -2.20
N ALA A 31 0.65 -12.69 -1.72
CA ALA A 31 -0.16 -11.73 -2.47
C ALA A 31 0.27 -10.28 -2.22
N GLU A 32 0.70 -9.98 -1.00
CA GLU A 32 1.13 -8.64 -0.59
C GLU A 32 2.19 -8.71 0.52
N GLN A 33 3.10 -7.74 0.50
CA GLN A 33 4.15 -7.58 1.51
C GLN A 33 3.82 -6.37 2.37
N VAL A 34 3.69 -6.60 3.68
CA VAL A 34 3.37 -5.55 4.64
C VAL A 34 4.59 -5.21 5.46
N GLY A 35 4.96 -3.92 5.46
CA GLY A 35 6.02 -3.36 6.30
C GLY A 35 5.45 -2.47 7.40
N ALA A 36 6.32 -1.92 8.24
CA ALA A 36 5.92 -1.09 9.39
C ALA A 36 5.09 0.16 9.00
N HIS A 37 5.24 0.68 7.79
CA HIS A 37 4.61 1.92 7.33
C HIS A 37 4.07 1.82 5.91
N GLY A 38 3.75 0.62 5.42
CA GLY A 38 3.33 0.49 4.05
C GLY A 38 3.02 -0.92 3.59
N VAL A 39 2.44 -0.98 2.39
CA VAL A 39 2.02 -2.22 1.74
C VAL A 39 2.54 -2.19 0.31
N ARG A 40 3.12 -3.32 -0.12
CA ARG A 40 3.45 -3.58 -1.51
C ARG A 40 2.60 -4.71 -2.04
N LYS A 41 1.92 -4.49 -3.15
CA LYS A 41 0.98 -5.46 -3.72
C LYS A 41 1.07 -5.49 -5.23
N ALA A 42 1.27 -6.69 -5.78
CA ALA A 42 1.16 -6.88 -7.22
C ALA A 42 -0.33 -7.02 -7.59
N VAL A 43 -0.75 -6.32 -8.63
CA VAL A 43 -2.11 -6.42 -9.18
C VAL A 43 -2.04 -6.49 -10.71
N LEU A 44 -3.03 -7.14 -11.33
CA LEU A 44 -3.30 -6.97 -12.75
C LEU A 44 -4.26 -5.80 -12.91
N LEU A 45 -3.82 -4.74 -13.60
CA LEU A 45 -4.62 -3.58 -13.95
C LEU A 45 -4.78 -3.54 -15.47
N ASP A 46 -6.00 -3.74 -15.96
CA ASP A 46 -6.29 -3.83 -17.40
C ASP A 46 -5.36 -4.79 -18.17
N GLY A 47 -5.09 -5.95 -17.58
CA GLY A 47 -4.20 -6.97 -18.14
C GLY A 47 -2.71 -6.67 -18.02
N VAL A 48 -2.33 -5.51 -17.47
CA VAL A 48 -0.93 -5.14 -17.23
C VAL A 48 -0.55 -5.48 -15.79
N PRO A 49 0.53 -6.24 -15.56
CA PRO A 49 1.05 -6.45 -14.21
C PRO A 49 1.69 -5.16 -13.70
N VAL A 50 1.15 -4.65 -12.59
CA VAL A 50 1.64 -3.46 -11.91
C VAL A 50 1.94 -3.79 -10.45
N LEU A 51 2.93 -3.09 -9.90
CA LEU A 51 3.24 -3.15 -8.48
C LEU A 51 2.75 -1.84 -7.86
N PHE A 52 1.88 -1.95 -6.87
CA PHE A 52 1.54 -0.82 -6.01
C PHE A 52 2.49 -0.80 -4.82
N ASP A 53 3.12 0.33 -4.60
CA ASP A 53 3.95 0.62 -3.42
C ASP A 53 3.33 1.80 -2.66
N VAL A 54 2.75 1.53 -1.50
CA VAL A 54 2.03 2.51 -0.70
C VAL A 54 2.74 2.73 0.62
N ARG A 55 3.20 3.95 0.87
CA ARG A 55 3.75 4.39 2.16
C ARG A 55 2.74 5.28 2.88
N LEU A 56 2.35 4.87 4.08
CA LEU A 56 1.36 5.55 4.93
C LEU A 56 2.07 6.50 5.89
N GLY A 57 1.77 7.79 5.78
CA GLY A 57 2.18 8.83 6.74
C GLY A 57 0.98 9.41 7.49
N ALA A 58 1.22 10.27 8.47
CA ALA A 58 0.17 10.76 9.38
C ALA A 58 -0.97 11.57 8.69
N ALA A 59 -0.68 12.23 7.56
CA ALA A 59 -1.64 13.08 6.86
C ALA A 59 -1.77 12.75 5.37
N ALA A 60 -0.95 11.85 4.84
CA ALA A 60 -0.97 11.48 3.44
C ALA A 60 -0.34 10.10 3.21
N ALA A 61 -0.79 9.42 2.16
CA ALA A 61 -0.14 8.25 1.59
C ALA A 61 0.64 8.66 0.34
N ALA A 62 1.87 8.17 0.22
CA ALA A 62 2.63 8.23 -1.02
C ALA A 62 2.49 6.90 -1.76
N CYS A 63 1.94 6.95 -2.97
CA CYS A 63 1.66 5.79 -3.81
C CYS A 63 2.56 5.84 -5.05
N ARG A 64 3.23 4.73 -5.37
CA ARG A 64 4.11 4.59 -6.54
C ARG A 64 3.81 3.31 -7.33
#